data_AF-A0A3G9J375-F1
#
_entry.id   AF-A0A3G9J375-F1
#
_cell.length_a   1.000
_cell.length_b   1.000
_cell.length_c   1.000
_cell.angle_alpha   90.00
_cell.angle_beta   90.00
_cell.angle_gamma   90.00
#
_symmetry.space_group_name_H-M   'P 1'
#
loop_
_entity.id
_entity.type
_entity.pdbx_description
1 polymer ?
#
loop_
_entity_poly.entity_id
_entity_poly.type
_entity_poly.pdbx_seq_one_letter_code
_entity_poly.pdbx_strand_id
1 'polypeptide(L)'
;MQAVDPSYKSIQPEKHYVVKSPSKIMIYGNYYNEFESIRESGSDERYLGFIEKINELIYQSNRSTFYAIAKHFRATILRDHIACVRKLELFDTKCPYAFAYVNWKKFIEGHAHTRQVDNKYRPSKQQSKYEMEFISKQDDSALWDIVTKWEYGKLYWKYKHLTATTWIINRVLAHFTLNHFYRWLEFAKNKESLDMEYNDVPFRYENVPFFLIKVPSDNQTELEFHWWVKDQSQRNLDLKCPF
;
A
#
# COMPACT_ATOMS: atom_id res chain seq x y z
N MET A 1 -24.15 8.84 -5.27
CA MET A 1 -23.89 7.43 -5.67
C MET A 1 -24.48 6.53 -4.60
N GLN A 2 -25.37 5.60 -4.94
CA GLN A 2 -25.82 4.57 -4.01
C GLN A 2 -24.62 3.67 -3.66
N ALA A 3 -24.43 3.37 -2.37
CA ALA A 3 -23.40 2.45 -1.92
C ALA A 3 -23.70 1.05 -2.47
N VAL A 4 -22.71 0.41 -3.10
CA VAL A 4 -22.82 -0.97 -3.56
C VAL A 4 -22.93 -1.87 -2.33
N ASP A 5 -23.98 -2.69 -2.27
CA ASP A 5 -24.22 -3.64 -1.18
C ASP A 5 -23.04 -4.64 -1.09
N PRO A 6 -22.47 -4.91 0.10
CA PRO A 6 -21.52 -6.01 0.30
C PRO A 6 -22.04 -7.39 -0.17
N SER A 7 -23.34 -7.56 -0.35
CA SER A 7 -23.97 -8.71 -1.00
C SER A 7 -23.84 -8.70 -2.53
N TYR A 8 -23.05 -7.80 -3.12
CA TYR A 8 -22.79 -7.75 -4.55
C TYR A 8 -22.26 -9.10 -5.04
N LYS A 9 -23.10 -9.80 -5.81
CA LYS A 9 -22.73 -11.03 -6.50
C LYS A 9 -22.27 -10.65 -7.90
N SER A 10 -20.97 -10.78 -8.16
CA SER A 10 -20.44 -10.75 -9.52
C SER A 10 -21.15 -11.81 -10.37
N ILE A 11 -21.39 -11.49 -11.65
CA ILE A 11 -21.97 -12.41 -12.63
C ILE A 11 -21.02 -13.58 -12.90
N GLN A 12 -19.72 -13.44 -12.60
CA GLN A 12 -18.73 -14.50 -12.70
C GLN A 12 -18.44 -15.14 -11.34
N PRO A 13 -18.07 -16.44 -11.30
CA PRO A 13 -17.69 -17.10 -10.06
C PRO A 13 -16.41 -16.44 -9.50
N GLU A 14 -16.60 -15.53 -8.56
CA GLU A 14 -15.53 -14.86 -7.82
C GLU A 14 -15.55 -15.35 -6.38
N LYS A 15 -14.36 -15.67 -5.86
CA LYS A 15 -14.22 -16.01 -4.45
C LYS A 15 -14.23 -14.73 -3.63
N HIS A 16 -15.23 -14.61 -2.75
CA HIS A 16 -15.38 -13.50 -1.82
C HIS A 16 -14.56 -13.73 -0.55
N TYR A 17 -13.90 -12.68 -0.09
CA TYR A 17 -13.15 -12.67 1.16
C TYR A 17 -13.57 -11.47 2.00
N VAL A 18 -13.52 -11.66 3.31
CA VAL A 18 -13.83 -10.63 4.29
C VAL A 18 -12.78 -10.66 5.39
N VAL A 19 -12.26 -9.49 5.76
CA VAL A 19 -11.42 -9.31 6.93
C VAL A 19 -11.99 -8.21 7.81
N LYS A 20 -12.13 -8.52 9.09
CA LYS A 20 -12.60 -7.58 10.10
C LYS A 20 -11.43 -6.86 10.76
N SER A 21 -11.63 -5.61 11.15
CA SER A 21 -10.72 -4.93 12.06
C SER A 21 -10.83 -5.53 13.47
N PRO A 22 -9.89 -5.22 14.39
CA PRO A 22 -10.18 -5.31 15.81
C PRO A 22 -11.46 -4.55 16.19
N SER A 23 -12.19 -5.05 17.19
CA SER A 23 -13.36 -4.35 17.74
C SER A 23 -12.96 -2.98 18.29
N LYS A 24 -13.87 -2.02 18.24
CA LYS A 24 -13.65 -0.64 18.74
C LYS A 24 -12.48 0.11 18.07
N ILE A 25 -12.03 -0.31 16.88
CA ILE A 25 -10.94 0.37 16.16
C ILE A 25 -11.22 1.85 15.91
N MET A 26 -12.51 2.22 15.79
CA MET A 26 -12.98 3.59 15.65
C MET A 26 -12.82 4.42 16.93
N ILE A 27 -12.55 3.84 18.09
CA ILE A 27 -12.42 4.59 19.35
C ILE A 27 -10.94 4.87 19.67
N TYR A 28 -10.06 3.97 19.26
CA TYR A 28 -8.63 4.10 19.50
C TYR A 28 -7.98 5.17 18.61
N GLY A 29 -6.92 5.79 19.14
CA GLY A 29 -6.20 6.86 18.43
C GLY A 29 -7.04 8.10 18.22
N ASN A 30 -7.86 8.47 19.21
CA ASN A 30 -8.66 9.69 19.17
C ASN A 30 -7.82 10.90 19.63
N TYR A 31 -7.43 11.73 18.68
CA TYR A 31 -6.69 12.98 18.88
C TYR A 31 -7.58 14.23 18.69
N TYR A 32 -8.90 14.07 18.63
CA TYR A 32 -9.82 15.17 18.32
C TYR A 32 -9.75 16.32 19.34
N ASN A 33 -9.70 16.01 20.64
CA ASN A 33 -9.63 17.04 21.67
C ASN A 33 -8.27 17.79 21.65
N GLU A 34 -7.18 17.09 21.33
CA GLU A 34 -5.86 17.73 21.15
C GLU A 34 -5.88 18.66 19.93
N PHE A 35 -6.46 18.20 18.81
CA PHE A 35 -6.66 18.99 17.61
C PHE A 35 -7.48 20.26 17.88
N GLU A 36 -8.62 20.14 18.56
CA GLU A 36 -9.50 21.28 18.86
C GLU A 36 -8.80 22.30 19.77
N SER A 37 -8.11 21.84 20.81
CA SER A 37 -7.35 22.74 21.69
C SER A 37 -6.26 23.52 20.94
N ILE A 38 -5.57 22.87 20.01
CA ILE A 38 -4.56 23.52 19.17
C ILE A 38 -5.21 24.52 18.20
N ARG A 39 -6.33 24.13 17.57
CA ARG A 39 -7.10 24.98 16.66
C ARG A 39 -7.60 26.25 17.37
N GLU A 40 -8.14 26.10 18.58
CA GLU A 40 -8.63 27.22 19.41
C GLU A 40 -7.50 28.14 19.88
N SER A 41 -6.28 27.61 20.07
CA SER A 41 -5.14 28.43 20.48
C SER A 41 -4.68 29.43 19.42
N GLY A 42 -5.07 29.24 18.15
CA GLY A 42 -4.65 30.10 17.03
C GLY A 42 -3.15 30.07 16.71
N SER A 43 -2.40 29.11 17.27
CA SER A 43 -0.96 29.00 17.04
C SER A 43 -0.67 28.18 15.78
N ASP A 44 -0.25 28.86 14.71
CA ASP A 44 0.12 28.22 13.44
C ASP A 44 1.23 27.17 13.61
N GLU A 45 2.24 27.44 14.42
CA GLU A 45 3.34 26.50 14.67
C GLU A 45 2.84 25.21 15.34
N ARG A 46 1.98 25.33 16.36
CA ARG A 46 1.42 24.15 17.05
C ARG A 46 0.48 23.38 16.13
N TYR A 47 -0.30 24.09 15.31
CA TYR A 47 -1.16 23.47 14.31
C TYR A 47 -0.34 22.66 13.30
N LEU A 48 0.68 23.28 12.69
CA LEU A 48 1.56 22.62 11.73
C LEU A 48 2.31 21.43 12.34
N GLY A 49 2.81 21.57 13.58
CA GLY A 49 3.46 20.48 14.31
C GLY A 49 2.51 19.31 14.61
N PHE A 50 1.24 19.58 14.90
CA PHE A 50 0.23 18.53 15.07
C PHE A 50 -0.06 17.80 13.76
N ILE A 51 -0.22 18.53 12.64
CA ILE A 51 -0.42 17.92 11.32
C ILE A 51 0.75 17.02 10.95
N GLU A 52 1.98 17.50 11.14
CA GLU A 52 3.21 16.72 10.91
C GLU A 52 3.22 15.43 11.75
N LYS A 53 2.89 15.52 13.05
CA LYS A 53 2.80 14.36 13.96
C LYS A 53 1.80 13.31 13.44
N ILE A 54 0.60 13.72 13.04
CA ILE A 54 -0.44 12.79 12.56
C ILE A 54 -0.02 12.15 11.24
N ASN A 55 0.50 12.93 10.30
CA ASN A 55 0.98 12.42 9.01
C ASN A 55 2.13 11.42 9.20
N GLU A 56 3.05 11.69 10.13
CA GLU A 56 4.15 10.79 10.45
C GLU A 56 3.66 9.44 11.01
N LEU A 57 2.65 9.44 11.89
CA LEU A 57 2.07 8.20 12.43
C LEU A 57 1.46 7.34 11.31
N ILE A 58 0.74 7.95 10.38
CA ILE A 58 0.16 7.26 9.21
C ILE A 58 1.27 6.71 8.31
N TYR A 59 2.27 7.52 8.00
CA TYR A 59 3.41 7.13 7.17
C TYR A 59 4.17 5.95 7.79
N GLN A 60 4.52 6.01 9.07
CA GLN A 60 5.26 4.93 9.75
C GLN A 60 4.47 3.61 9.78
N SER A 61 3.14 3.68 9.92
CA SER A 61 2.31 2.49 9.87
C SER A 61 2.28 1.86 8.46
N ASN A 62 2.05 2.67 7.43
CA ASN A 62 2.08 2.23 6.04
C ASN A 62 3.43 1.63 5.64
N ARG A 63 4.51 2.32 6.04
CA ARG A 63 5.88 1.86 5.85
C ARG A 63 6.12 0.51 6.51
N SER A 64 5.67 0.33 7.75
CA SER A 64 5.79 -0.95 8.47
C SER A 64 5.02 -2.07 7.78
N THR A 65 3.81 -1.80 7.28
CA THR A 65 3.00 -2.74 6.49
C THR A 65 3.75 -3.18 5.23
N PHE A 66 4.27 -2.23 4.45
CA PHE A 66 5.04 -2.53 3.25
C PHE A 66 6.27 -3.40 3.55
N TYR A 67 7.06 -3.06 4.56
CA TYR A 67 8.24 -3.87 4.91
C TYR A 67 7.87 -5.24 5.45
N ALA A 68 6.72 -5.40 6.10
CA ALA A 68 6.23 -6.73 6.49
C ALA A 68 5.92 -7.59 5.26
N ILE A 69 5.30 -7.02 4.22
CA ILE A 69 5.06 -7.69 2.93
C ILE A 69 6.38 -8.03 2.24
N ALA A 70 7.30 -7.07 2.15
CA ALA A 70 8.60 -7.27 1.52
C ALA A 70 9.43 -8.36 2.25
N LYS A 71 9.37 -8.39 3.59
CA LYS A 71 9.98 -9.45 4.41
C LYS A 71 9.33 -10.80 4.14
N HIS A 72 8.00 -10.85 4.04
CA HIS A 72 7.28 -12.07 3.72
C HIS A 72 7.71 -12.62 2.35
N PHE A 73 7.73 -11.79 1.30
CA PHE A 73 8.21 -12.21 -0.03
C PHE A 73 9.63 -12.75 0.00
N ARG A 74 10.54 -12.13 0.76
CA ARG A 74 11.91 -12.64 0.95
C ARG A 74 11.98 -14.00 1.63
N ALA A 75 11.07 -14.27 2.56
CA ALA A 75 11.00 -15.54 3.27
C ALA A 75 10.27 -16.64 2.50
N THR A 76 9.44 -16.28 1.52
CA THR A 76 8.63 -17.20 0.72
C THR A 76 9.09 -17.22 -0.73
N ILE A 77 8.50 -16.37 -1.59
CA ILE A 77 8.66 -16.37 -3.05
C ILE A 77 10.12 -16.18 -3.47
N LEU A 78 10.90 -15.37 -2.75
CA LEU A 78 12.26 -15.00 -3.11
C LEU A 78 13.32 -15.74 -2.32
N ARG A 79 12.93 -16.72 -1.49
CA ARG A 79 13.88 -17.46 -0.63
C ARG A 79 15.02 -18.05 -1.45
N ASP A 80 14.68 -18.67 -2.58
CA ASP A 80 15.63 -19.31 -3.49
C ASP A 80 16.22 -18.33 -4.52
N HIS A 81 15.74 -17.10 -4.55
CA HIS A 81 16.17 -16.05 -5.48
C HIS A 81 16.92 -14.90 -4.80
N ILE A 82 17.20 -15.00 -3.50
CA ILE A 82 17.84 -13.90 -2.74
C ILE A 82 19.25 -13.59 -3.25
N ALA A 83 19.98 -14.61 -3.72
CA ALA A 83 21.27 -14.43 -4.35
C ALA A 83 21.12 -13.66 -5.68
N CYS A 84 20.06 -13.92 -6.44
CA CYS A 84 19.76 -13.20 -7.67
C CYS A 84 19.39 -11.73 -7.40
N VAL A 85 18.60 -11.45 -6.37
CA VAL A 85 18.26 -10.08 -5.95
C VAL A 85 19.52 -9.28 -5.64
N ARG A 86 20.48 -9.86 -4.92
CA ARG A 86 21.76 -9.21 -4.60
C ARG A 86 22.67 -8.98 -5.81
N LYS A 87 22.55 -9.81 -6.84
CA LYS A 87 23.40 -9.78 -8.05
C LYS A 87 22.78 -9.01 -9.20
N LEU A 88 21.51 -8.60 -9.11
CA LEU A 88 20.81 -7.93 -10.21
C LEU A 88 21.52 -6.64 -10.66
N GLU A 89 22.31 -6.02 -9.78
CA GLU A 89 23.17 -4.86 -10.07
C GLU A 89 24.27 -5.13 -11.11
N LEU A 90 24.61 -6.40 -11.36
CA LEU A 90 25.72 -6.80 -12.24
C LEU A 90 25.29 -7.08 -13.69
N PHE A 91 24.03 -6.80 -14.06
CA PHE A 91 23.45 -7.03 -15.41
C PHE A 91 23.49 -8.47 -15.93
N ASP A 92 24.03 -9.42 -15.15
CA ASP A 92 24.28 -10.80 -15.59
C ASP A 92 23.22 -11.78 -15.10
N THR A 93 22.27 -11.32 -14.27
CA THR A 93 21.27 -12.18 -13.62
C THR A 93 19.87 -11.96 -14.20
N LYS A 94 19.50 -12.76 -15.22
CA LYS A 94 18.15 -12.76 -15.82
C LYS A 94 17.13 -13.56 -15.00
N CYS A 95 17.03 -13.29 -13.70
CA CYS A 95 16.05 -13.94 -12.83
C CYS A 95 14.74 -13.12 -12.78
N PRO A 96 13.61 -13.66 -13.28
CA PRO A 96 12.34 -12.94 -13.31
C PRO A 96 11.85 -12.50 -11.93
N TYR A 97 12.04 -13.33 -10.91
CA TYR A 97 11.64 -13.00 -9.54
C TYR A 97 12.49 -11.88 -8.92
N ALA A 98 13.81 -11.90 -9.17
CA ALA A 98 14.69 -10.84 -8.70
C ALA A 98 14.38 -9.52 -9.40
N PHE A 99 14.21 -9.55 -10.73
CA PHE A 99 13.80 -8.41 -11.53
C PHE A 99 12.49 -7.81 -11.01
N ALA A 100 11.47 -8.65 -10.80
CA ALA A 100 10.16 -8.20 -10.36
C ALA A 100 10.22 -7.57 -8.97
N TYR A 101 10.94 -8.19 -8.03
CA TYR A 101 11.09 -7.67 -6.67
C TYR A 101 11.79 -6.32 -6.63
N VAL A 102 12.90 -6.17 -7.37
CA VAL A 102 13.70 -4.95 -7.34
C VAL A 102 12.95 -3.80 -7.99
N ASN A 103 12.32 -4.01 -9.16
CA ASN A 103 11.50 -2.97 -9.78
C ASN A 103 10.27 -2.62 -8.92
N TRP A 104 9.58 -3.63 -8.39
CA TRP A 104 8.47 -3.41 -7.44
C TRP A 104 8.90 -2.50 -6.29
N LYS A 105 9.96 -2.85 -5.58
CA LYS A 105 10.42 -2.06 -4.43
C LYS A 105 10.95 -0.68 -4.85
N LYS A 106 11.62 -0.57 -6.00
CA LYS A 106 12.05 0.71 -6.61
C LYS A 106 10.88 1.68 -6.70
N PHE A 107 9.78 1.26 -7.34
CA PHE A 107 8.65 2.13 -7.63
C PHE A 107 7.74 2.38 -6.43
N ILE A 108 7.59 1.40 -5.52
CA ILE A 108 6.90 1.66 -4.26
C ILE A 108 7.68 2.71 -3.47
N GLU A 109 8.96 2.48 -3.18
CA GLU A 109 9.73 3.40 -2.33
C GLU A 109 10.12 4.72 -3.03
N GLY A 110 9.99 4.82 -4.36
CA GLY A 110 10.30 6.04 -5.12
C GLY A 110 11.78 6.23 -5.40
N HIS A 111 12.52 5.14 -5.59
CA HIS A 111 13.94 5.19 -5.97
C HIS A 111 14.10 5.53 -7.46
N ALA A 112 15.13 6.31 -7.78
CA ALA A 112 15.48 6.63 -9.17
C ALA A 112 16.06 5.40 -9.90
N HIS A 113 16.80 4.55 -9.19
CA HIS A 113 17.47 3.38 -9.77
C HIS A 113 17.27 2.12 -8.93
N THR A 114 17.26 0.97 -9.60
CA THR A 114 17.14 -0.36 -8.97
C THR A 114 18.25 -0.64 -7.96
N ARG A 115 19.47 -0.14 -8.21
CA ARG A 115 20.63 -0.22 -7.28
C ARG A 115 20.41 0.46 -5.93
N GLN A 116 19.38 1.30 -5.77
CA GLN A 116 19.13 1.98 -4.49
C GLN A 116 18.28 1.13 -3.53
N VAL A 117 17.60 0.10 -4.05
CA VAL A 117 16.57 -0.69 -3.36
C VAL A 117 17.08 -1.42 -2.11
N ASP A 118 18.32 -1.91 -2.12
CA ASP A 118 18.92 -2.65 -0.98
C ASP A 118 20.13 -1.96 -0.34
N ASN A 119 20.47 -0.77 -0.83
CA ASN A 119 21.47 0.08 -0.20
C ASN A 119 20.86 0.85 0.98
N LYS A 120 21.70 1.41 1.85
CA LYS A 120 21.26 2.30 2.95
C LYS A 120 20.59 3.60 2.46
N TYR A 121 20.42 3.75 1.15
CA TYR A 121 19.76 4.89 0.53
C TYR A 121 18.29 4.86 0.91
N ARG A 122 17.85 5.92 1.58
CA ARG A 122 16.43 6.18 1.82
C ARG A 122 16.05 7.35 0.93
N PRO A 123 15.04 7.20 0.07
CA PRO A 123 14.54 8.35 -0.67
C PRO A 123 14.10 9.38 0.36
N SER A 124 14.53 10.62 0.16
CA SER A 124 14.03 11.75 0.94
C SER A 124 12.52 11.84 0.75
N LYS A 125 11.80 12.18 1.82
CA LYS A 125 10.41 12.62 1.69
C LYS A 125 10.35 13.68 0.61
N GLN A 126 9.51 13.46 -0.40
CA GLN A 126 9.43 14.37 -1.56
C GLN A 126 8.45 15.51 -1.30
N GLN A 127 7.46 15.26 -0.44
CA GLN A 127 6.43 16.23 -0.09
C GLN A 127 6.83 17.06 1.13
N SER A 128 6.19 18.22 1.26
CA SER A 128 6.27 19.04 2.46
C SER A 128 5.92 18.20 3.69
N LYS A 129 6.60 18.42 4.83
CA LYS A 129 6.30 17.71 6.08
C LYS A 129 4.86 17.88 6.58
N TYR A 130 4.12 18.83 6.02
CA TYR A 130 2.72 19.11 6.31
C TYR A 130 1.73 18.35 5.40
N GLU A 131 2.20 17.78 4.30
CA GLU A 131 1.40 16.95 3.41
C GLU A 131 1.47 15.49 3.87
N MET A 132 0.35 14.78 3.74
CA MET A 132 0.32 13.34 4.02
C MET A 132 1.03 12.60 2.89
N GLU A 133 2.08 11.89 3.26
CA GLU A 133 2.89 11.09 2.35
C GLU A 133 2.68 9.61 2.64
N PHE A 134 2.64 8.76 1.62
CA PHE A 134 2.60 7.32 1.78
C PHE A 134 3.92 6.67 1.35
N ILE A 135 4.13 5.44 1.81
CA ILE A 135 5.31 4.66 1.41
C ILE A 135 5.30 4.29 -0.06
N SER A 136 4.11 4.19 -0.68
CA SER A 136 3.96 3.84 -2.09
C SER A 136 3.84 5.08 -2.95
N LYS A 137 4.96 5.49 -3.56
CA LYS A 137 5.01 6.61 -4.50
C LYS A 137 4.16 6.39 -5.74
N GLN A 138 4.10 5.15 -6.18
CA GLN A 138 3.23 4.74 -7.27
C GLN A 138 1.73 4.95 -6.94
N ASP A 139 1.34 4.83 -5.66
CA ASP A 139 -0.07 4.85 -5.25
C ASP A 139 -0.49 6.11 -4.48
N ASP A 140 0.41 7.09 -4.29
CA ASP A 140 0.19 8.27 -3.43
C ASP A 140 -1.17 8.94 -3.72
N SER A 141 -1.48 9.19 -5.00
CA SER A 141 -2.76 9.80 -5.40
C SER A 141 -3.99 8.95 -5.08
N ALA A 142 -3.93 7.63 -5.27
CA ALA A 142 -5.08 6.76 -5.01
C ALA A 142 -5.32 6.58 -3.51
N LEU A 143 -4.25 6.52 -2.71
CA LEU A 143 -4.36 6.49 -1.25
C LEU A 143 -4.92 7.80 -0.70
N TRP A 144 -4.52 8.94 -1.28
CA TRP A 144 -5.14 10.24 -1.00
C TRP A 144 -6.64 10.25 -1.30
N ASP A 145 -7.07 9.71 -2.43
CA ASP A 145 -8.50 9.61 -2.77
C ASP A 145 -9.29 8.77 -1.75
N ILE A 146 -8.69 7.69 -1.22
CA ILE A 146 -9.31 6.89 -0.16
C ILE A 146 -9.46 7.70 1.13
N VAL A 147 -8.43 8.46 1.53
CA VAL A 147 -8.50 9.32 2.72
C VAL A 147 -9.55 10.41 2.52
N THR A 148 -9.58 11.08 1.38
CA THR A 148 -10.58 12.11 1.06
C THR A 148 -12.00 11.56 1.12
N LYS A 149 -12.24 10.36 0.57
CA LYS A 149 -13.56 9.69 0.66
C LYS A 149 -13.92 9.29 2.10
N TRP A 150 -12.93 8.86 2.88
CA TRP A 150 -13.10 8.52 4.29
C TRP A 150 -13.50 9.74 5.14
N GLU A 151 -12.97 10.92 4.82
CA GLU A 151 -13.27 12.18 5.49
C GLU A 151 -14.48 12.92 4.89
N TYR A 152 -15.05 12.45 3.78
CA TYR A 152 -16.10 13.17 3.06
C TYR A 152 -17.34 13.43 3.95
N GLY A 153 -17.71 14.70 4.09
CA GLY A 153 -18.83 15.14 4.94
C GLY A 153 -18.58 15.02 6.44
N LYS A 154 -17.36 14.67 6.86
CA LYS A 154 -16.96 14.44 8.26
C LYS A 154 -15.69 15.23 8.57
N LEU A 155 -15.86 16.45 9.07
CA LEU A 155 -14.74 17.32 9.43
C LEU A 155 -13.80 16.60 10.41
N TYR A 156 -12.51 16.57 10.05
CA TYR A 156 -11.42 16.10 10.92
C TYR A 156 -11.54 14.63 11.36
N TRP A 157 -12.23 13.83 10.56
CA TRP A 157 -12.54 12.44 10.88
C TRP A 157 -11.28 11.60 11.10
N LYS A 158 -10.18 11.86 10.37
CA LYS A 158 -8.92 11.15 10.57
C LYS A 158 -8.28 11.40 11.94
N TYR A 159 -8.47 12.57 12.53
CA TYR A 159 -7.91 12.89 13.86
C TYR A 159 -8.69 12.20 14.97
N LYS A 160 -10.01 12.08 14.79
CA LYS A 160 -10.88 11.35 15.73
C LYS A 160 -10.70 9.84 15.65
N HIS A 161 -10.41 9.34 14.45
CA HIS A 161 -10.38 7.90 14.13
C HIS A 161 -9.05 7.48 13.51
N LEU A 162 -7.92 7.87 14.11
CA LEU A 162 -6.59 7.68 13.48
C LEU A 162 -6.26 6.20 13.28
N THR A 163 -6.55 5.35 14.27
CA THR A 163 -6.28 3.91 14.17
C THR A 163 -7.10 3.25 13.06
N ALA A 164 -8.38 3.61 12.92
CA ALA A 164 -9.24 3.16 11.82
C ALA A 164 -8.75 3.67 10.45
N THR A 165 -8.39 4.95 10.37
CA THR A 165 -7.82 5.57 9.17
C THR A 165 -6.58 4.80 8.71
N THR A 166 -5.68 4.53 9.65
CA THR A 166 -4.44 3.78 9.41
C THR A 166 -4.72 2.35 8.96
N TRP A 167 -5.70 1.67 9.57
CA TRP A 167 -6.10 0.32 9.18
C TRP A 167 -6.66 0.27 7.75
N ILE A 168 -7.52 1.22 7.38
CA ILE A 168 -8.06 1.33 6.03
C ILE A 168 -6.93 1.50 5.02
N ILE A 169 -6.03 2.46 5.24
CA ILE A 169 -4.95 2.76 4.30
C ILE A 169 -4.01 1.55 4.18
N ASN A 170 -3.63 0.92 5.30
CA ASN A 170 -2.79 -0.28 5.28
C ASN A 170 -3.42 -1.45 4.51
N ARG A 171 -4.74 -1.63 4.57
CA ARG A 171 -5.45 -2.68 3.82
C ARG A 171 -5.42 -2.41 2.32
N VAL A 172 -5.74 -1.19 1.92
CA VAL A 172 -5.67 -0.78 0.50
C VAL A 172 -4.25 -0.87 -0.02
N LEU A 173 -3.27 -0.35 0.73
CA LEU A 173 -1.84 -0.44 0.39
C LEU A 173 -1.40 -1.89 0.21
N ALA A 174 -1.80 -2.81 1.08
CA ALA A 174 -1.47 -4.22 0.94
C ALA A 174 -2.02 -4.79 -0.37
N HIS A 175 -3.26 -4.44 -0.76
CA HIS A 175 -3.84 -4.88 -2.03
C HIS A 175 -3.07 -4.34 -3.24
N PHE A 176 -2.76 -3.04 -3.26
CA PHE A 176 -2.02 -2.41 -4.35
C PHE A 176 -0.61 -2.96 -4.46
N THR A 177 0.15 -2.97 -3.37
CA THR A 177 1.54 -3.45 -3.35
C THR A 177 1.65 -4.92 -3.76
N LEU A 178 0.74 -5.79 -3.29
CA LEU A 178 0.71 -7.18 -3.73
C LEU A 178 0.40 -7.28 -5.22
N ASN A 179 -0.58 -6.53 -5.72
CA ASN A 179 -0.93 -6.53 -7.14
C ASN A 179 0.27 -6.10 -8.00
N HIS A 180 0.92 -4.99 -7.64
CA HIS A 180 2.08 -4.46 -8.37
C HIS A 180 3.22 -5.47 -8.45
N PHE A 181 3.49 -6.21 -7.38
CA PHE A 181 4.49 -7.27 -7.41
C PHE A 181 4.14 -8.37 -8.43
N TYR A 182 2.89 -8.84 -8.45
CA TYR A 182 2.46 -9.85 -9.42
C TYR A 182 2.44 -9.32 -10.85
N ARG A 183 2.12 -8.04 -11.06
CA ARG A 183 2.21 -7.38 -12.37
C ARG A 183 3.66 -7.30 -12.85
N TRP A 184 4.59 -6.98 -11.95
CA TRP A 184 6.03 -7.05 -12.26
C TRP A 184 6.49 -8.47 -12.59
N LEU A 185 5.99 -9.49 -11.89
CA LEU A 185 6.29 -10.89 -12.22
C LEU A 185 5.72 -11.31 -13.58
N GLU A 186 4.50 -10.87 -13.90
CA GLU A 186 3.89 -11.14 -15.19
C GLU A 186 4.67 -10.47 -16.32
N PHE A 187 5.10 -9.23 -16.09
CA PHE A 187 5.93 -8.49 -17.02
C PHE A 187 7.29 -9.18 -17.25
N ALA A 188 7.90 -9.71 -16.18
CA ALA A 188 9.15 -10.46 -16.21
C ALA A 188 9.07 -11.80 -16.99
N LYS A 189 7.88 -12.23 -17.44
CA LYS A 189 7.74 -13.36 -18.38
C LYS A 189 8.38 -13.07 -19.72
N ASN A 190 8.37 -11.81 -20.16
CA ASN A 190 9.04 -11.41 -21.38
C ASN A 190 10.55 -11.26 -21.10
N LYS A 191 11.39 -12.09 -21.73
CA LYS A 191 12.84 -12.02 -21.53
C LYS A 191 13.44 -10.67 -21.96
N GLU A 192 12.84 -10.01 -22.94
CA GLU A 192 13.29 -8.69 -23.41
C GLU A 192 13.10 -7.62 -22.32
N SER A 193 12.10 -7.76 -21.45
CA SER A 193 11.86 -6.79 -20.38
C SER A 193 12.93 -6.84 -19.29
N LEU A 194 13.62 -7.98 -19.16
CA LEU A 194 14.66 -8.17 -18.14
C LEU A 194 15.92 -7.34 -18.42
N ASP A 195 16.11 -6.91 -19.67
CA ASP A 195 17.28 -6.17 -20.13
C ASP A 195 17.04 -4.64 -20.12
N MET A 196 15.90 -4.17 -19.61
CA MET A 196 15.50 -2.76 -19.61
C MET A 196 15.52 -2.16 -18.19
N GLU A 197 15.97 -0.91 -18.08
CA GLU A 197 15.70 -0.07 -16.91
C GLU A 197 14.43 0.76 -17.14
N TYR A 198 13.52 0.72 -16.16
CA TYR A 198 12.25 1.43 -16.24
C TYR A 198 12.30 2.72 -15.43
N ASN A 199 11.99 3.85 -16.07
CA ASN A 199 11.80 5.13 -15.39
C ASN A 199 10.35 5.32 -14.91
N ASP A 200 9.40 4.63 -15.56
CA ASP A 200 7.98 4.67 -15.26
C ASP A 200 7.42 3.25 -15.09
N VAL A 201 6.33 3.12 -14.32
CA VAL A 201 5.64 1.85 -14.15
C VAL A 201 4.80 1.55 -15.39
N PRO A 202 4.96 0.38 -16.04
CA PRO A 202 4.24 0.04 -17.27
C PRO A 202 2.77 -0.38 -17.03
N PHE A 203 2.27 -0.21 -15.81
CA PHE A 203 0.93 -0.59 -15.38
C PHE A 203 0.50 0.32 -14.22
N ARG A 204 -0.80 0.34 -13.92
CA ARG A 204 -1.37 1.04 -12.77
C ARG A 204 -2.15 0.08 -11.89
N TYR A 205 -3.44 -0.14 -12.17
CA TYR A 205 -4.35 -0.88 -11.29
C TYR A 205 -5.02 -2.07 -11.99
N GLU A 206 -4.42 -2.54 -13.09
CA GLU A 206 -4.86 -3.75 -13.78
C GLU A 206 -4.87 -4.92 -12.81
N ASN A 207 -5.97 -5.66 -12.82
CA ASN A 207 -6.21 -6.85 -11.98
C ASN A 207 -6.22 -6.62 -10.46
N VAL A 208 -6.24 -5.35 -10.00
CA VAL A 208 -6.56 -5.08 -8.60
C VAL A 208 -7.96 -5.60 -8.31
N PRO A 209 -8.13 -6.50 -7.32
CA PRO A 209 -9.44 -7.00 -6.95
C PRO A 209 -10.39 -5.87 -6.59
N PHE A 210 -11.63 -5.93 -7.07
CA PHE A 210 -12.67 -5.05 -6.56
C PHE A 210 -12.79 -5.24 -5.04
N PHE A 211 -12.88 -4.13 -4.31
CA PHE A 211 -12.98 -4.13 -2.86
C PHE A 211 -14.00 -3.12 -2.35
N LEU A 212 -14.55 -3.41 -1.17
CA LEU A 212 -15.45 -2.53 -0.43
C LEU A 212 -15.00 -2.44 1.02
N ILE A 213 -15.11 -1.25 1.60
CA ILE A 213 -14.90 -1.00 3.03
C ILE A 213 -16.25 -0.70 3.64
N LYS A 214 -16.74 -1.60 4.49
CA LYS A 214 -17.97 -1.40 5.23
C LYS A 214 -17.66 -0.72 6.55
N VAL A 215 -18.30 0.42 6.76
CA VAL A 215 -18.17 1.24 7.96
C VAL A 215 -19.46 1.06 8.76
N PRO A 216 -19.41 0.56 10.00
CA PRO A 216 -20.59 0.42 10.83
C PRO A 216 -21.18 1.79 11.18
N SER A 217 -22.47 1.81 11.51
CA SER A 217 -23.17 3.01 11.96
C SER A 217 -22.74 3.46 13.36
N ASP A 218 -22.19 2.54 14.15
CA ASP A 218 -21.67 2.79 15.49
C ASP A 218 -20.13 2.68 15.54
N ASN A 219 -19.51 3.21 16.60
CA ASN A 219 -18.04 3.19 16.75
C ASN A 219 -17.51 1.96 17.51
N GLN A 220 -18.38 1.04 17.93
CA GLN A 220 -18.00 -0.15 18.71
C GLN A 220 -17.74 -1.36 17.81
N THR A 221 -18.51 -1.48 16.73
CA THR A 221 -18.46 -2.56 15.75
C THR A 221 -17.19 -2.50 14.88
N GLU A 222 -16.74 -3.65 14.40
CA GLU A 222 -15.60 -3.76 13.49
C GLU A 222 -15.86 -3.10 12.13
N LEU A 223 -14.79 -2.57 11.52
CA LEU A 223 -14.76 -2.31 10.08
C LEU A 223 -14.64 -3.65 9.33
N GLU A 224 -15.27 -3.75 8.16
CA GLU A 224 -15.13 -4.92 7.29
C GLU A 224 -14.47 -4.51 5.96
N PHE A 225 -13.44 -5.23 5.54
CA PHE A 225 -12.79 -5.10 4.24
C PHE A 225 -13.16 -6.31 3.39
N HIS A 226 -13.91 -6.08 2.31
CA HIS A 226 -14.41 -7.11 1.41
C HIS A 226 -13.67 -7.03 0.08
N TRP A 227 -13.36 -8.18 -0.53
CA TRP A 227 -12.84 -8.21 -1.90
C TRP A 227 -13.19 -9.51 -2.61
N TRP A 228 -13.14 -9.46 -3.94
CA TRP A 228 -13.52 -10.57 -4.81
C TRP A 228 -12.40 -10.89 -5.79
N VAL A 229 -12.02 -12.17 -5.85
CA VAL A 229 -10.91 -12.63 -6.69
C VAL A 229 -11.46 -13.64 -7.70
N LYS A 230 -11.24 -13.37 -8.99
CA LYS A 230 -11.42 -14.35 -10.06
C LYS A 230 -10.37 -15.45 -9.89
N ASP A 231 -10.78 -16.70 -10.07
CA ASP A 231 -10.07 -17.91 -9.66
C ASP A 231 -8.52 -17.84 -9.73
N GLN A 232 -7.84 -18.32 -8.68
CA GLN A 232 -6.44 -18.02 -8.34
C GLN A 232 -5.36 -18.64 -9.27
N SER A 233 -5.76 -19.21 -10.41
CA SER A 233 -4.84 -19.87 -11.34
C SER A 233 -3.73 -18.96 -11.90
N GLN A 234 -3.84 -17.64 -11.72
CA GLN A 234 -2.85 -16.66 -12.19
C GLN A 234 -1.71 -16.33 -11.20
N ARG A 235 -1.78 -16.75 -9.92
CA ARG A 235 -0.73 -16.41 -8.93
C ARG A 235 0.40 -17.44 -8.81
N ASN A 236 0.21 -18.65 -9.34
CA ASN A 236 1.28 -19.61 -9.52
C ASN A 236 1.94 -19.36 -10.88
N LEU A 237 2.91 -18.46 -10.89
CA LEU A 237 3.78 -18.28 -12.04
C LEU A 237 4.99 -19.16 -11.84
N ASP A 238 5.04 -20.31 -12.53
CA ASP A 238 6.23 -21.16 -12.60
C ASP A 238 7.25 -20.54 -13.57
N LEU A 239 7.93 -19.48 -13.13
CA LEU A 239 8.98 -18.84 -13.91
C LEU A 239 10.30 -19.56 -13.65
N LYS A 240 11.07 -19.83 -14.71
CA LYS A 240 12.38 -20.46 -14.57
C LYS A 240 13.39 -19.44 -14.03
N CYS A 241 13.95 -19.73 -12.86
CA CYS A 241 15.17 -19.06 -12.40
C CYS A 241 16.38 -19.71 -13.09
N PRO A 242 17.33 -18.91 -13.62
CA PRO A 242 18.51 -19.46 -14.30
C PRO A 242 19.59 -20.00 -13.34
N PHE A 243 19.42 -19.82 -12.03
CA PHE A 243 20.35 -20.24 -10.98
C PHE A 243 19.64 -21.07 -9.92
#